data_AF-A0AAZ1WVW7-F1
#
_entry.id   AF-A0AAZ1WVW7-F1
#
_cell.length_a   1.000
_cell.length_b   1.000
_cell.length_c   1.000
_cell.angle_alpha   90.00
_cell.angle_beta   90.00
_cell.angle_gamma   90.00
#
_symmetry.space_group_name_H-M   'P 1'
#
loop_
_entity.id
_entity.type
_entity.pdbx_description
1 polymer ?
#
loop_
_entity_poly.entity_id
_entity_poly.type
_entity_poly.pdbx_seq_one_letter_code
_entity_poly.pdbx_strand_id
1 'polypeptide(L)'
;MGQNEKLVHCDGNCWEGRRGRRAYENRVREEKRLRLKTPSELHLSQHPSTQAGRLSPYPRNKTSEMDADEAKSPSNTIVLEFKEDTALTEMMRLRVSSLQRSGQKRQDGERLLLPYEAVYRLDFAIQELNFSRWYFSLSGYGRVTITGICQHWTPDLTNLMTRQLLEPIGTFWRNAGDPEDSQLKCLEADMQEFGERIAELAKVRKVMYFLLAFKDGAEAANLNCSIEFTTEK
;
A
#
# COMPACT_ATOMS: atom_id res chain seq x y z
N MET A 1 13.07 46.04 9.16
CA MET A 1 12.03 45.41 8.32
C MET A 1 12.68 45.01 7.00
N GLY A 2 12.29 43.87 6.43
CA GLY A 2 12.86 43.33 5.19
C GLY A 2 13.73 42.09 5.43
N GLN A 3 13.14 40.91 5.24
CA GLN A 3 13.88 39.69 4.97
C GLN A 3 13.29 39.08 3.69
N ASN A 4 14.18 38.79 2.72
CA ASN A 4 13.80 38.22 1.44
C ASN A 4 13.49 36.73 1.62
N GLU A 5 12.24 36.33 1.40
CA GLU A 5 11.93 34.93 1.07
C GLU A 5 12.47 34.62 -0.32
N LYS A 6 13.57 33.88 -0.38
CA LYS A 6 14.04 33.30 -1.64
C LYS A 6 13.04 32.24 -2.08
N LEU A 7 12.29 32.50 -3.15
CA LEU A 7 11.66 31.42 -3.91
C LEU A 7 12.75 30.44 -4.34
N VAL A 8 12.75 29.25 -3.75
CA VAL A 8 13.53 28.12 -4.27
C VAL A 8 12.83 27.67 -5.54
N HIS A 9 13.38 28.07 -6.69
CA HIS A 9 12.97 27.55 -7.98
C HIS A 9 13.37 26.08 -8.04
N CYS A 10 12.41 25.16 -7.90
CA CYS A 10 12.66 23.75 -8.15
C CYS A 10 12.76 23.52 -9.65
N ASP A 11 13.96 23.71 -10.20
CA ASP A 11 14.29 23.33 -11.56
C ASP A 11 13.94 21.86 -11.84
N GLY A 12 13.49 21.61 -13.07
CA GLY A 12 12.77 20.39 -13.40
C GLY A 12 13.60 19.12 -13.30
N ASN A 13 13.38 18.35 -12.22
CA ASN A 13 13.67 16.92 -12.15
C ASN A 13 12.63 16.18 -11.30
N CYS A 14 11.36 16.32 -11.68
CA CYS A 14 10.32 15.35 -11.30
C CYS A 14 10.56 14.07 -12.12
N TRP A 15 11.45 13.20 -11.63
CA TRP A 15 11.81 11.96 -12.30
C TRP A 15 10.56 11.10 -12.60
N GLU A 16 10.63 10.34 -13.69
CA GLU A 16 9.72 9.21 -14.03
C GLU A 16 8.36 9.48 -14.70
N GLY A 17 7.96 10.72 -14.98
CA GLY A 17 6.66 11.05 -15.61
C GLY A 17 6.34 10.41 -16.98
N ARG A 18 7.26 9.64 -17.59
CA ARG A 18 7.08 8.89 -18.85
C ARG A 18 7.27 7.37 -18.75
N ARG A 19 7.65 6.79 -17.60
CA ARG A 19 7.72 5.33 -17.41
C ARG A 19 6.40 4.76 -16.86
N GLY A 20 5.84 5.35 -15.80
CA GLY A 20 4.60 4.87 -15.17
C GLY A 20 3.40 4.73 -16.13
N ARG A 21 3.19 5.67 -17.06
CA ARG A 21 2.04 5.62 -17.98
C ARG A 21 2.06 4.39 -18.92
N ARG A 22 3.23 4.01 -19.44
CA ARG A 22 3.37 2.80 -20.27
C ARG A 22 3.29 1.51 -19.45
N ALA A 23 3.79 1.52 -18.21
CA ALA A 23 3.63 0.39 -17.30
C ALA A 23 2.14 0.13 -16.98
N TYR A 24 1.38 1.18 -16.69
CA TYR A 24 -0.08 1.09 -16.46
C TYR A 24 -0.84 0.59 -17.69
N GLU A 25 -0.58 1.15 -18.88
CA GLU A 25 -1.23 0.73 -20.13
C GLU A 25 -0.92 -0.73 -20.49
N ASN A 26 0.30 -1.21 -20.24
CA ASN A 26 0.66 -2.61 -20.40
C ASN A 26 -0.04 -3.52 -19.36
N ARG A 27 -0.09 -3.13 -18.08
CA ARG A 27 -0.77 -3.86 -17.00
C ARG A 27 -2.26 -4.07 -17.32
N VAL A 28 -2.96 -3.02 -17.77
CA VAL A 28 -4.37 -3.09 -18.22
C VAL A 28 -4.55 -3.96 -19.48
N ARG A 29 -3.57 -4.00 -20.39
CA ARG A 29 -3.61 -4.85 -21.59
C ARG A 29 -3.44 -6.33 -21.25
N GLU A 30 -2.63 -6.63 -20.24
CA GLU A 30 -2.36 -8.00 -19.78
C GLU A 30 -3.53 -8.56 -18.95
N GLU A 31 -4.15 -7.75 -18.09
CA GLU A 31 -5.42 -8.10 -17.41
C GLU A 31 -6.54 -8.46 -18.40
N LYS A 32 -6.69 -7.69 -19.49
CA LYS A 32 -7.66 -8.02 -20.55
C LYS A 32 -7.34 -9.34 -21.25
N ARG A 33 -6.06 -9.72 -21.39
CA ARG A 33 -5.65 -10.99 -22.00
C ARG A 33 -5.95 -12.18 -21.09
N LEU A 34 -5.78 -12.01 -19.78
CA LEU A 34 -6.09 -13.04 -18.78
C LEU A 34 -7.61 -13.29 -18.66
N ARG A 35 -8.44 -12.23 -18.75
CA ARG A 35 -9.91 -12.35 -18.74
C ARG A 35 -10.54 -13.02 -19.98
N LEU A 36 -9.76 -13.29 -21.03
CA LEU A 36 -10.23 -13.89 -22.29
C LEU A 36 -9.90 -15.38 -22.43
N LYS A 37 -9.26 -16.01 -21.42
CA LYS A 37 -9.04 -17.47 -21.42
C LYS A 37 -10.27 -18.21 -20.89
N THR A 38 -10.82 -19.11 -21.72
CA THR A 38 -11.92 -20.00 -21.32
C THR A 38 -11.41 -21.24 -20.56
N PRO A 39 -12.27 -21.95 -19.78
CA PRO A 39 -11.81 -22.96 -18.82
C PRO A 39 -11.20 -24.26 -19.40
N SER A 40 -11.09 -24.39 -20.71
CA SER A 40 -10.75 -25.65 -21.41
C SER A 40 -9.25 -25.94 -21.57
N GLU A 41 -8.35 -25.05 -21.14
CA GLU A 41 -6.89 -25.20 -21.33
C GLU A 41 -6.11 -25.71 -20.09
N LEU A 42 -6.79 -26.08 -19.00
CA LEU A 42 -6.15 -26.41 -17.71
C LEU A 42 -6.14 -27.91 -17.33
N HIS A 43 -6.35 -28.83 -18.27
CA HIS A 43 -6.33 -30.28 -18.00
C HIS A 43 -5.54 -31.06 -19.05
N LEU A 44 -4.22 -31.20 -18.84
CA LEU A 44 -3.45 -32.33 -19.39
C LEU A 44 -2.12 -32.55 -18.64
N SER A 45 -2.15 -33.29 -17.52
CA SER A 45 -0.99 -34.04 -17.01
C SER A 45 -1.44 -35.06 -15.97
N GLN A 46 -1.40 -36.35 -16.30
CA GLN A 46 -1.48 -37.47 -15.35
C GLN A 46 -0.47 -38.57 -15.75
N HIS A 47 0.08 -39.24 -14.74
CA HIS A 47 1.12 -40.28 -14.82
C HIS A 47 0.58 -41.67 -15.26
N PRO A 48 1.46 -42.66 -15.52
CA PRO A 48 1.91 -43.64 -14.50
C PRO A 48 3.47 -43.67 -14.40
N SER A 49 4.25 -44.63 -13.83
CA SER A 49 4.13 -46.00 -13.26
C SER A 49 5.45 -46.32 -12.46
N THR A 50 5.68 -47.37 -11.65
CA THR A 50 4.89 -48.39 -10.90
C THR A 50 5.85 -49.25 -10.03
N GLN A 51 5.55 -49.51 -8.73
CA GLN A 51 6.13 -50.56 -7.83
C GLN A 51 7.65 -50.46 -7.44
N ALA A 52 8.18 -51.05 -6.35
CA ALA A 52 7.66 -51.66 -5.09
C ALA A 52 8.82 -51.91 -4.07
N GLY A 53 8.54 -52.18 -2.77
CA GLY A 53 9.50 -52.97 -1.93
C GLY A 53 9.64 -52.73 -0.40
N ARG A 54 8.90 -53.50 0.42
CA ARG A 54 9.24 -54.15 1.74
C ARG A 54 9.85 -53.39 2.96
N LEU A 55 9.06 -53.38 4.06
CA LEU A 55 9.33 -53.89 5.44
C LEU A 55 10.51 -53.36 6.34
N SER A 56 10.17 -52.52 7.36
CA SER A 56 10.36 -52.60 8.86
C SER A 56 11.53 -53.38 9.55
N PRO A 57 11.91 -53.16 10.86
CA PRO A 57 11.62 -52.07 11.85
C PRO A 57 12.84 -51.51 12.68
N TYR A 58 12.58 -50.47 13.50
CA TYR A 58 13.25 -49.83 14.68
C TYR A 58 14.28 -50.61 15.58
N PRO A 59 15.15 -49.99 16.45
CA PRO A 59 14.80 -48.86 17.36
C PRO A 59 15.86 -47.83 17.92
N ARG A 60 15.30 -46.70 18.42
CA ARG A 60 15.59 -45.86 19.65
C ARG A 60 16.94 -45.17 19.99
N ASN A 61 16.74 -43.88 20.35
CA ASN A 61 17.31 -43.08 21.47
C ASN A 61 18.72 -42.44 21.38
N LYS A 62 18.76 -41.10 21.49
CA LYS A 62 19.27 -40.38 22.69
C LYS A 62 18.92 -38.88 22.69
N THR A 63 18.81 -38.33 23.91
CA THR A 63 18.55 -36.92 24.25
C THR A 63 19.82 -36.19 24.71
N SER A 64 19.95 -34.93 24.31
CA SER A 64 20.78 -33.85 24.91
C SER A 64 20.45 -32.58 24.09
N GLU A 65 19.64 -31.61 24.51
CA GLU A 65 19.68 -30.76 25.72
C GLU A 65 20.78 -29.69 25.69
N MET A 66 20.33 -28.42 25.83
CA MET A 66 21.04 -27.16 26.10
C MET A 66 21.66 -26.35 24.94
N ASP A 67 21.65 -25.04 25.20
CA ASP A 67 22.21 -23.89 24.47
C ASP A 67 21.52 -23.48 23.15
N ALA A 68 20.97 -22.27 23.00
CA ALA A 68 20.89 -21.14 23.93
C ALA A 68 19.57 -20.37 23.78
N ASP A 69 19.14 -19.74 24.89
CA ASP A 69 18.08 -18.73 24.88
C ASP A 69 18.61 -17.51 24.12
N GLU A 70 18.25 -17.39 22.84
CA GLU A 70 18.53 -16.19 22.05
C GLU A 70 17.66 -15.06 22.59
N ALA A 71 18.18 -14.41 23.62
CA ALA A 71 17.59 -13.24 24.25
C ALA A 71 17.44 -12.14 23.20
N LYS A 72 16.28 -12.15 22.53
CA LYS A 72 15.89 -11.20 21.50
C LYS A 72 15.96 -9.82 22.13
N SER A 73 17.08 -9.13 21.88
CA SER A 73 17.30 -7.75 22.29
C SER A 73 16.03 -6.97 21.97
N PRO A 74 15.52 -6.11 22.87
CA PRO A 74 14.30 -5.36 22.61
C PRO A 74 14.49 -4.59 21.31
N SER A 75 13.90 -5.12 20.25
CA SER A 75 13.85 -4.46 18.97
C SER A 75 12.93 -3.28 19.19
N ASN A 76 13.48 -2.07 19.15
CA ASN A 76 12.69 -0.84 19.23
C ASN A 76 11.83 -0.74 17.96
N THR A 77 10.77 -1.53 17.91
CA THR A 77 9.76 -1.52 16.87
C THR A 77 8.63 -0.57 17.26
N ILE A 78 8.11 0.13 16.27
CA ILE A 78 6.97 1.02 16.40
C ILE A 78 5.99 0.64 15.31
N VAL A 79 4.76 0.32 15.72
CA VAL A 79 3.65 0.07 14.80
C VAL A 79 2.83 1.35 14.66
N LEU A 80 2.67 1.84 13.43
CA LEU A 80 1.89 3.02 13.12
C LEU A 80 0.63 2.62 12.33
N GLU A 81 -0.54 2.86 12.94
CA GLU A 81 -1.85 2.64 12.33
C GLU A 81 -2.24 3.80 11.43
N PHE A 82 -2.86 3.49 10.28
CA PHE A 82 -3.44 4.50 9.40
C PHE A 82 -4.72 5.07 10.03
N LYS A 83 -4.70 6.36 10.36
CA LYS A 83 -5.87 7.06 10.91
C LYS A 83 -6.60 7.79 9.79
N GLU A 84 -7.91 7.60 9.69
CA GLU A 84 -8.73 8.38 8.75
C GLU A 84 -8.74 9.85 9.20
N ASP A 85 -8.45 10.76 8.25
CA ASP A 85 -8.63 12.19 8.44
C ASP A 85 -10.00 12.57 7.85
N THR A 86 -11.04 12.39 8.66
CA THR A 86 -12.43 12.60 8.26
C THR A 86 -12.71 14.06 7.88
N ALA A 87 -12.09 15.01 8.57
CA ALA A 87 -12.21 16.44 8.29
C ALA A 87 -11.61 16.81 6.92
N LEU A 88 -10.39 16.33 6.62
CA LEU A 88 -9.76 16.53 5.33
C LEU A 88 -10.50 15.78 4.21
N THR A 89 -10.96 14.56 4.48
CA THR A 89 -11.80 13.78 3.56
C THR A 89 -13.05 14.58 3.18
N GLU A 90 -13.78 15.12 4.15
CA GLU A 90 -15.02 15.86 3.90
C GLU A 90 -14.74 17.21 3.21
N MET A 91 -13.66 17.92 3.57
CA MET A 91 -13.23 19.13 2.84
C MET A 91 -12.98 18.82 1.35
N MET A 92 -12.30 17.71 1.05
CA MET A 92 -12.06 17.28 -0.34
C MET A 92 -13.35 16.83 -1.05
N ARG A 93 -14.34 16.25 -0.36
CA ARG A 93 -15.67 15.97 -0.93
C ARG A 93 -16.45 17.25 -1.22
N LEU A 94 -16.48 18.19 -0.29
CA LEU A 94 -17.12 19.50 -0.45
C LEU A 94 -16.54 20.28 -1.63
N ARG A 95 -15.23 20.17 -1.90
CA ARG A 95 -14.60 20.72 -3.11
C ARG A 95 -15.22 20.16 -4.39
N VAL A 96 -15.48 18.86 -4.47
CA VAL A 96 -16.17 18.23 -5.63
C VAL A 96 -17.59 18.75 -5.77
N SER A 97 -18.38 18.74 -4.68
CA SER A 97 -19.76 19.22 -4.70
C SER A 97 -19.88 20.72 -5.02
N SER A 98 -18.90 21.53 -4.58
CA SER A 98 -18.83 22.96 -4.89
C SER A 98 -18.61 23.21 -6.38
N LEU A 99 -17.68 22.48 -7.02
CA LEU A 99 -17.42 22.59 -8.46
C LEU A 99 -18.65 22.16 -9.28
N GLN A 100 -19.30 21.06 -8.87
CA GLN A 100 -20.53 20.58 -9.51
C GLN A 100 -21.67 21.61 -9.41
N ARG A 101 -21.88 22.19 -8.21
CA ARG A 101 -22.94 23.18 -7.97
C ARG A 101 -22.71 24.51 -8.70
N SER A 102 -21.45 24.96 -8.80
CA SER A 102 -21.11 26.23 -9.46
C SER A 102 -20.91 26.11 -10.97
N GLY A 103 -20.89 24.88 -11.52
CA GLY A 103 -20.53 24.63 -12.92
C GLY A 103 -19.07 24.93 -13.25
N GLN A 104 -18.23 25.22 -12.25
CA GLN A 104 -16.82 25.53 -12.46
C GLN A 104 -16.01 24.28 -12.78
N LYS A 105 -15.01 24.44 -13.63
CA LYS A 105 -14.00 23.39 -13.87
C LYS A 105 -13.00 23.39 -12.71
N ARG A 106 -12.53 22.18 -12.36
CA ARG A 106 -11.33 22.00 -11.51
C ARG A 106 -10.11 22.67 -12.14
N GLN A 107 -9.11 22.99 -11.33
CA GLN A 107 -7.79 23.43 -11.80
C GLN A 107 -7.12 22.32 -12.63
N ASP A 108 -6.26 22.69 -13.57
CA ASP A 108 -5.61 21.69 -14.42
C ASP A 108 -4.67 20.79 -13.60
N GLY A 109 -4.80 19.48 -13.77
CA GLY A 109 -4.12 18.47 -12.95
C GLY A 109 -4.69 18.24 -11.54
N GLU A 110 -5.71 18.98 -11.09
CA GLU A 110 -6.32 18.85 -9.76
C GLU A 110 -6.92 17.45 -9.52
N ARG A 111 -6.52 16.83 -8.41
CA ARG A 111 -6.96 15.52 -7.96
C ARG A 111 -8.14 15.66 -7.02
N LEU A 112 -9.33 15.65 -7.62
CA LEU A 112 -10.59 15.51 -6.90
C LEU A 112 -10.67 14.12 -6.26
N LEU A 113 -11.16 14.05 -5.01
CA LEU A 113 -11.38 12.79 -4.29
C LEU A 113 -12.54 12.00 -4.91
N LEU A 114 -12.40 10.68 -5.05
CA LEU A 114 -13.46 9.82 -5.58
C LEU A 114 -14.44 9.41 -4.45
N PRO A 115 -15.69 9.01 -4.78
CA PRO A 115 -16.68 8.64 -3.75
C PRO A 115 -16.22 7.50 -2.84
N TYR A 116 -15.46 6.56 -3.40
CA TYR A 116 -14.92 5.38 -2.73
C TYR A 116 -13.52 5.57 -2.15
N GLU A 117 -13.03 6.82 -2.10
CA GLU A 117 -11.74 7.18 -1.50
C GLU A 117 -11.94 7.96 -0.22
N ALA A 118 -11.05 7.75 0.75
CA ALA A 118 -10.92 8.57 1.95
C ALA A 118 -9.43 8.90 2.18
N VAL A 119 -9.20 10.00 2.90
CA VAL A 119 -7.85 10.47 3.25
C VAL A 119 -7.46 9.88 4.59
N TYR A 120 -6.27 9.29 4.64
CA TYR A 120 -5.67 8.78 5.87
C TYR A 120 -4.34 9.47 6.13
N ARG A 121 -3.83 9.35 7.35
CA ARG A 121 -2.50 9.82 7.73
C ARG A 121 -1.76 8.84 8.63
N LEU A 122 -0.44 8.94 8.61
CA LEU A 122 0.47 8.40 9.60
C LEU A 122 1.10 9.56 10.39
N ASP A 123 1.11 9.45 11.71
CA ASP A 123 1.73 10.39 12.63
C ASP A 123 3.07 9.79 13.14
N PHE A 124 4.21 10.31 12.67
CA PHE A 124 5.55 9.84 13.03
C PHE A 124 6.04 10.53 14.31
N ALA A 125 6.06 9.78 15.42
CA ALA A 125 6.63 10.25 16.69
C ALA A 125 8.17 10.39 16.62
N ILE A 126 8.82 9.50 15.87
CA ILE A 126 10.26 9.45 15.58
C ILE A 126 10.41 9.41 14.05
N GLN A 127 11.44 10.06 13.51
CA GLN A 127 11.62 10.21 12.06
C GLN A 127 12.78 9.38 11.47
N GLU A 128 13.73 8.92 12.32
CA GLU A 128 14.75 7.95 11.93
C GLU A 128 14.19 6.52 12.09
N LEU A 129 13.62 6.02 10.99
CA LEU A 129 12.89 4.77 10.92
C LEU A 129 13.42 3.92 9.77
N ASN A 130 13.52 2.62 9.97
CA ASN A 130 13.65 1.62 8.91
C ASN A 130 12.34 0.86 8.77
N PHE A 131 11.87 0.66 7.55
CA PHE A 131 10.70 -0.17 7.28
C PHE A 131 10.98 -1.64 7.65
N SER A 132 10.06 -2.29 8.37
CA SER A 132 10.19 -3.71 8.75
C SER A 132 9.16 -4.60 8.05
N ARG A 133 7.86 -4.30 8.22
CA ARG A 133 6.79 -5.01 7.52
C ARG A 133 5.48 -4.21 7.50
N TRP A 134 4.56 -4.66 6.67
CA TRP A 134 3.16 -4.24 6.74
C TRP A 134 2.33 -5.22 7.56
N TYR A 135 1.32 -4.70 8.26
CA TYR A 135 0.21 -5.47 8.81
C TYR A 135 -1.08 -5.11 8.08
N PHE A 136 -1.74 -6.11 7.51
CA PHE A 136 -2.98 -5.96 6.76
C PHE A 136 -3.96 -7.08 7.08
N SER A 137 -5.20 -6.70 7.36
CA SER A 137 -6.35 -7.58 7.27
C SER A 137 -7.55 -6.86 6.68
N LEU A 138 -8.37 -7.61 5.95
CA LEU A 138 -9.65 -7.16 5.41
C LEU A 138 -10.65 -8.28 5.73
N SER A 139 -11.77 -7.95 6.37
CA SER A 139 -12.90 -8.88 6.53
C SER A 139 -13.73 -8.92 5.24
N GLY A 140 -14.19 -10.11 4.84
CA GLY A 140 -14.86 -10.31 3.55
C GLY A 140 -13.97 -10.14 2.31
N TYR A 141 -14.58 -9.94 1.14
CA TYR A 141 -13.88 -9.77 -0.13
C TYR A 141 -13.76 -8.29 -0.52
N GLY A 142 -12.87 -7.99 -1.47
CA GLY A 142 -12.71 -6.65 -2.03
C GLY A 142 -11.26 -6.32 -2.34
N ARG A 143 -11.02 -5.08 -2.75
CA ARG A 143 -9.70 -4.54 -3.07
C ARG A 143 -9.50 -3.19 -2.42
N VAL A 144 -8.35 -2.98 -1.81
CA VAL A 144 -7.94 -1.68 -1.30
C VAL A 144 -6.63 -1.28 -1.97
N THR A 145 -6.55 -0.02 -2.39
CA THR A 145 -5.33 0.61 -2.90
C THR A 145 -4.94 1.75 -1.97
N ILE A 146 -3.68 1.78 -1.55
CA ILE A 146 -3.07 2.86 -0.78
C ILE A 146 -2.16 3.64 -1.72
N THR A 147 -2.35 4.96 -1.77
CA THR A 147 -1.49 5.87 -2.53
C THR A 147 -0.94 6.92 -1.59
N GLY A 148 0.37 6.92 -1.38
CA GLY A 148 1.03 7.97 -0.60
C GLY A 148 0.97 9.32 -1.31
N ILE A 149 0.99 10.40 -0.53
CA ILE A 149 1.03 11.77 -1.05
C ILE A 149 2.38 12.40 -0.70
N CYS A 150 2.96 13.14 -1.64
CA CYS A 150 4.22 13.86 -1.48
C CYS A 150 4.16 14.82 -0.29
N GLN A 151 5.14 14.72 0.61
CA GLN A 151 5.26 15.50 1.85
C GLN A 151 5.27 17.03 1.67
N HIS A 152 5.50 17.55 0.46
CA HIS A 152 5.40 18.98 0.16
C HIS A 152 3.96 19.48 -0.02
N TRP A 153 2.98 18.58 -0.22
CA TRP A 153 1.57 18.98 -0.18
C TRP A 153 1.21 19.44 1.23
N THR A 154 0.46 20.54 1.31
CA THR A 154 -0.04 21.09 2.57
C THR A 154 -1.54 21.33 2.36
N PRO A 155 -2.43 20.52 2.97
CA PRO A 155 -3.85 20.51 2.64
C PRO A 155 -4.55 21.86 2.78
N ASP A 156 -4.17 22.65 3.78
CA ASP A 156 -4.76 23.96 4.08
C ASP A 156 -4.39 25.06 3.07
N LEU A 157 -3.34 24.83 2.26
CA LEU A 157 -2.77 25.85 1.36
C LEU A 157 -3.11 25.59 -0.12
N THR A 158 -3.30 24.35 -0.52
CA THR A 158 -3.43 23.96 -1.94
C THR A 158 -4.30 22.73 -2.13
N ASN A 159 -5.15 22.73 -3.18
CA ASN A 159 -5.81 21.51 -3.65
C ASN A 159 -4.77 20.44 -3.99
N LEU A 160 -5.09 19.17 -3.76
CA LEU A 160 -4.24 18.05 -4.13
C LEU A 160 -4.07 17.99 -5.66
N MET A 161 -2.86 17.78 -6.14
CA MET A 161 -2.54 17.64 -7.57
C MET A 161 -2.18 16.20 -7.90
N THR A 162 -2.59 15.71 -9.08
CA THR A 162 -2.33 14.32 -9.49
C THR A 162 -0.84 13.96 -9.49
N ARG A 163 0.04 14.93 -9.77
CA ARG A 163 1.51 14.78 -9.71
C ARG A 163 2.11 14.63 -8.31
N GLN A 164 1.33 14.86 -7.25
CA GLN A 164 1.76 14.68 -5.85
C GLN A 164 1.45 13.27 -5.33
N LEU A 165 0.72 12.46 -6.08
CA LEU A 165 0.54 11.04 -5.77
C LEU A 165 1.85 10.29 -6.03
N LEU A 166 2.21 9.41 -5.09
CA LEU A 166 3.45 8.65 -5.12
C LEU A 166 3.25 7.28 -5.77
N GLU A 167 4.33 6.77 -6.34
CA GLU A 167 4.49 5.39 -6.81
C GLU A 167 5.70 4.76 -6.08
N PRO A 168 5.77 3.42 -5.92
CA PRO A 168 4.70 2.48 -6.17
C PRO A 168 3.51 2.70 -5.22
N ILE A 169 2.33 2.25 -5.65
CA ILE A 169 1.11 2.20 -4.83
C ILE A 169 0.99 0.85 -4.11
N GLY A 170 0.59 0.87 -2.85
CA GLY A 170 0.20 -0.35 -2.16
C GLY A 170 -1.13 -0.86 -2.69
N THR A 171 -1.28 -2.16 -2.96
CA THR A 171 -2.58 -2.75 -3.35
C THR A 171 -2.69 -4.18 -2.83
N PHE A 172 -3.80 -4.46 -2.15
CA PHE A 172 -4.15 -5.78 -1.64
C PHE A 172 -5.63 -6.11 -1.90
N TRP A 173 -5.95 -7.39 -2.08
CA TRP A 173 -7.29 -7.83 -2.43
C TRP A 173 -7.59 -9.28 -2.05
N ARG A 174 -8.88 -9.58 -1.94
CA ARG A 174 -9.47 -10.92 -1.89
C ARG A 174 -10.63 -10.96 -2.89
N ASN A 175 -10.68 -11.97 -3.76
CA ASN A 175 -11.77 -12.13 -4.72
C ASN A 175 -13.03 -12.68 -4.01
N ALA A 176 -14.22 -12.41 -4.55
CA ALA A 176 -15.49 -12.89 -3.98
C ALA A 176 -15.66 -14.43 -3.95
N GLY A 177 -14.78 -15.19 -4.62
CA GLY A 177 -14.74 -16.65 -4.58
C GLY A 177 -13.56 -17.24 -3.80
N ASP A 178 -12.68 -16.40 -3.22
CA ASP A 178 -11.64 -16.87 -2.32
C ASP A 178 -12.25 -17.09 -0.90
N PRO A 179 -11.85 -18.11 -0.13
CA PRO A 179 -12.31 -18.30 1.25
C PRO A 179 -12.05 -17.07 2.13
N GLU A 180 -12.92 -16.79 3.10
CA GLU A 180 -12.77 -15.61 3.98
C GLU A 180 -11.47 -15.65 4.80
N ASP A 181 -11.05 -16.83 5.26
CA ASP A 181 -9.78 -17.05 5.97
C ASP A 181 -8.54 -17.08 5.06
N SER A 182 -8.70 -16.90 3.73
CA SER A 182 -7.56 -16.91 2.81
C SER A 182 -6.68 -15.67 2.99
N GLN A 183 -5.36 -15.84 2.85
CA GLN A 183 -4.40 -14.74 2.88
C GLN A 183 -4.72 -13.73 1.76
N LEU A 184 -4.64 -12.44 2.09
CA LEU A 184 -4.80 -11.36 1.11
C LEU A 184 -3.71 -11.43 0.04
N LYS A 185 -4.11 -11.29 -1.22
CA LYS A 185 -3.20 -11.16 -2.35
C LYS A 185 -2.68 -9.73 -2.37
N CYS A 186 -1.38 -9.53 -2.58
CA CYS A 186 -0.77 -8.22 -2.76
C CYS A 186 0.38 -8.28 -3.76
N LEU A 187 0.88 -7.12 -4.19
CA LEU A 187 2.08 -7.02 -5.02
C LEU A 187 3.30 -6.85 -4.10
N GLU A 188 3.86 -7.94 -3.60
CA GLU A 188 4.87 -7.95 -2.52
C GLU A 188 6.06 -7.00 -2.77
N ALA A 189 6.58 -6.94 -3.99
CA ALA A 189 7.66 -6.01 -4.36
C ALA A 189 7.23 -4.53 -4.31
N ASP A 190 6.10 -4.18 -4.94
CA ASP A 190 5.51 -2.84 -4.89
C ASP A 190 5.22 -2.43 -3.43
N MET A 191 4.77 -3.36 -2.58
CA MET A 191 4.51 -3.14 -1.15
C MET A 191 5.80 -2.90 -0.35
N GLN A 192 6.87 -3.68 -0.59
CA GLN A 192 8.16 -3.54 0.07
C GLN A 192 8.79 -2.16 -0.23
N GLU A 193 8.92 -1.83 -1.52
CA GLU A 193 9.46 -0.53 -1.97
C GLU A 193 8.61 0.64 -1.45
N PHE A 194 7.29 0.50 -1.43
CA PHE A 194 6.41 1.54 -0.88
C PHE A 194 6.63 1.75 0.63
N GLY A 195 6.85 0.68 1.39
CA GLY A 195 7.17 0.74 2.82
C GLY A 195 8.49 1.47 3.10
N GLU A 196 9.55 1.10 2.38
CA GLU A 196 10.86 1.77 2.45
C GLU A 196 10.76 3.26 2.06
N ARG A 197 9.98 3.58 1.02
CA ARG A 197 9.73 4.96 0.60
C ARG A 197 8.98 5.77 1.66
N ILE A 198 8.08 5.16 2.44
CA ILE A 198 7.42 5.84 3.57
C ILE A 198 8.42 6.14 4.69
N ALA A 199 9.34 5.21 4.99
CA ALA A 199 10.40 5.42 5.98
C ALA A 199 11.28 6.64 5.62
N GLU A 200 11.76 6.74 4.38
CA GLU A 200 12.53 7.90 3.93
C GLU A 200 11.71 9.20 3.93
N LEU A 201 10.41 9.15 3.66
CA LEU A 201 9.53 10.32 3.72
C LEU A 201 9.17 10.75 5.16
N ALA A 202 9.29 9.87 6.15
CA ALA A 202 9.13 10.23 7.56
C ALA A 202 10.20 11.25 8.02
N LYS A 203 11.41 11.19 7.45
CA LYS A 203 12.50 12.17 7.68
C LYS A 203 12.12 13.60 7.30
N VAL A 204 11.19 13.78 6.35
CA VAL A 204 10.77 15.09 5.83
C VAL A 204 9.77 15.81 6.74
N ARG A 205 8.72 15.12 7.22
CA ARG A 205 7.66 15.68 8.08
C ARG A 205 7.06 14.60 9.00
N LYS A 206 6.65 15.03 10.20
CA LYS A 206 6.02 14.18 11.22
C LYS A 206 4.60 13.68 10.89
N VAL A 207 3.98 14.17 9.83
CA VAL A 207 2.68 13.68 9.35
C VAL A 207 2.80 13.46 7.84
N MET A 208 2.35 12.31 7.36
CA MET A 208 2.23 12.00 5.94
C MET A 208 0.79 11.58 5.61
N TYR A 209 0.27 12.09 4.49
CA TYR A 209 -1.09 11.80 4.04
C TYR A 209 -1.12 10.74 2.92
N PHE A 210 -2.23 10.02 2.86
CA PHE A 210 -2.48 8.92 1.94
C PHE A 210 -3.91 8.98 1.43
N LEU A 211 -4.15 8.53 0.19
CA LEU A 211 -5.48 8.17 -0.28
C LEU A 211 -5.66 6.66 -0.16
N LEU A 212 -6.70 6.21 0.52
CA LEU A 212 -7.15 4.82 0.49
C LEU A 212 -8.39 4.72 -0.40
N ALA A 213 -8.33 3.87 -1.41
CA ALA A 213 -9.42 3.61 -2.35
C ALA A 213 -9.99 2.21 -2.09
N PHE A 214 -11.27 2.15 -1.72
CA PHE A 214 -11.99 0.91 -1.42
C PHE A 214 -12.80 0.47 -2.65
N LYS A 215 -12.60 -0.75 -3.14
CA LYS A 215 -13.21 -1.26 -4.37
C LYS A 215 -13.70 -2.68 -4.22
N ASP A 216 -14.56 -3.06 -5.16
CA ASP A 216 -14.97 -4.45 -5.39
C ASP A 216 -15.57 -5.14 -4.14
N GLY A 217 -16.20 -4.37 -3.25
CA GLY A 217 -16.82 -4.86 -1.99
C GLY A 217 -16.07 -4.48 -0.71
N ALA A 218 -14.85 -3.94 -0.80
CA ALA A 218 -14.12 -3.49 0.39
C ALA A 218 -14.79 -2.27 1.05
N GLU A 219 -14.75 -2.21 2.38
CA GLU A 219 -15.26 -1.11 3.20
C GLU A 219 -14.23 -0.71 4.26
N ALA A 220 -14.20 0.57 4.64
CA ALA A 220 -13.25 1.10 5.62
C ALA A 220 -13.38 0.45 7.01
N ALA A 221 -14.61 0.13 7.44
CA ALA A 221 -14.87 -0.51 8.73
C ALA A 221 -14.31 -1.94 8.83
N ASN A 222 -14.03 -2.59 7.69
CA ASN A 222 -13.56 -3.96 7.60
C ASN A 222 -12.02 -4.06 7.41
N LEU A 223 -11.33 -2.92 7.36
CA LEU A 223 -9.88 -2.83 7.13
C LEU A 223 -9.12 -2.59 8.44
N ASN A 224 -8.09 -3.41 8.70
CA ASN A 224 -6.98 -3.04 9.56
C ASN A 224 -5.70 -2.86 8.72
N CYS A 225 -5.01 -1.74 8.92
CA CYS A 225 -3.85 -1.32 8.14
C CYS A 225 -2.85 -0.58 9.04
N SER A 226 -1.66 -1.16 9.20
CA SER A 226 -0.57 -0.53 9.94
C SER A 226 0.81 -0.93 9.40
N ILE A 227 1.84 -0.16 9.76
CA ILE A 227 3.22 -0.40 9.35
C ILE A 227 4.09 -0.60 10.59
N GLU A 228 4.92 -1.64 10.59
CA GLU A 228 6.01 -1.80 11.55
C GLU A 228 7.28 -1.13 11.01
N PHE A 229 7.85 -0.25 11.82
CA PHE A 229 9.20 0.28 11.63
C PHE A 229 10.10 -0.16 12.78
N THR A 230 11.39 -0.31 12.53
CA THR A 230 12.43 -0.30 13.57
C THR A 230 13.04 1.10 13.67
N THR A 231 13.37 1.57 14.88
CA THR A 231 14.20 2.77 15.02
C THR A 231 15.66 2.43 14.72
N GLU A 232 16.39 3.36 14.10
CA GLU A 232 17.86 3.29 14.13
C GLU A 232 18.38 3.44 15.57
N LYS A 233 19.61 2.95 15.81
CA LYS A 233 20.32 3.06 17.09
C LYS A 233 21.41 4.12 17.01
#